data_AF-A0A285KE13-F1
#
_entry.id   AF-A0A285KE13-F1
#
_cell.length_a   1.000
_cell.length_b   1.000
_cell.length_c   1.000
_cell.angle_alpha   90.00
_cell.angle_beta   90.00
_cell.angle_gamma   90.00
#
_symmetry.space_group_name_H-M   'P 1'
#
loop_
_entity.id
_entity.type
_entity.pdbx_description
1 polymer ?
#
loop_
_entity_poly.entity_id
_entity_poly.type
_entity_poly.pdbx_seq_one_letter_code
_entity_poly.pdbx_strand_id
1 'polypeptide(L)'
;MSTDAAPRSMDELLEEVTALETLDELSREQFERYVEAEATLEQGLLAEATRLLLAVEHDRSVQVLDMVTELNRTLRRIAAREASREGRTPEEAEFYGWWRSAADGLLLMIEGQRHMTTAEQFRIQGDLESAAEELRQGYELFDELSESDHPQAPVGEIRKRVAVATAQLYESIGQSRIGNYRGAHDLLDSVRAGFDELLAEIAEVDTDDLPPLRAVLAELVRDLNGSMVDIAALQGVVEMMMAGHAGRFRDMIVTGTAALESYQISLNAASASAAGRHVLALRRLEMGTISFWINYAESEIAVDDGNWERAGEFIRKARRHLMDINRLGVRNQEVGLTAQRPDISTLEFMLAGLDRRSERERRLREDNKDLRASLHRAQLSNINVYNSAEARQGATTMGDSFQFNAPVQNTGNMGGSNNQATTHQAAQDAGGSAELRRLADQLAQLRAVLETGPRTPVEQESIEQVRQAEAAARAGDENTVRSHLAGVGRWVLGVAERIGVELATTALRASIGA
;
A
#
# COMPACT_ATOMS: atom_id res chain seq x y z
N MET A 1 2.28 -42.56 29.33
CA MET A 1 1.48 -43.73 28.93
C MET A 1 0.33 -43.22 28.10
N SER A 2 0.39 -43.34 26.77
CA SER A 2 -0.70 -42.91 25.88
C SER A 2 -1.77 -43.99 25.92
N THR A 3 -2.75 -43.85 26.81
CA THR A 3 -3.97 -44.66 26.75
C THR A 3 -4.77 -44.20 25.54
N ASP A 4 -5.08 -45.14 24.66
CA ASP A 4 -5.83 -45.02 23.40
C ASP A 4 -7.33 -44.71 23.66
N ALA A 5 -7.61 -43.80 24.60
CA ALA A 5 -8.97 -43.38 24.93
C ALA A 5 -9.53 -42.55 23.77
N ALA A 6 -10.79 -42.80 23.41
CA ALA A 6 -11.46 -42.00 22.41
C ALA A 6 -11.46 -40.51 22.84
N PRO A 7 -11.24 -39.56 21.92
CA PRO A 7 -11.30 -38.14 22.25
C PRO A 7 -12.68 -37.80 22.81
N ARG A 8 -12.69 -37.18 23.99
CA ARG A 8 -13.92 -36.75 24.67
C ARG A 8 -14.56 -35.59 23.92
N SER A 9 -15.89 -35.56 23.90
CA SER A 9 -16.62 -34.44 23.30
C SER A 9 -16.55 -33.19 24.18
N MET A 10 -16.74 -32.01 23.58
CA MET A 10 -16.77 -30.74 24.34
C MET A 10 -17.89 -30.73 25.39
N ASP A 11 -19.04 -31.34 25.09
CA ASP A 11 -20.17 -31.43 26.03
C ASP A 11 -19.81 -32.31 27.25
N GLU A 12 -19.16 -33.47 27.03
CA GLU A 12 -18.70 -34.34 28.12
C GLU A 12 -17.60 -33.69 29.00
N LEU A 13 -16.75 -32.84 28.40
CA LEU A 13 -15.74 -32.07 29.14
C LEU A 13 -16.41 -30.97 29.95
N LEU A 14 -17.36 -30.23 29.37
CA LEU A 14 -18.11 -29.17 30.05
C LEU A 14 -18.94 -29.72 31.22
N GLU A 15 -19.60 -30.87 31.04
CA GLU A 15 -20.34 -31.54 32.12
C GLU A 15 -19.42 -31.92 33.29
N GLU A 16 -18.23 -32.44 33.01
CA GLU A 16 -17.28 -32.81 34.05
C GLU A 16 -16.67 -31.60 34.77
N VAL A 17 -16.23 -30.58 34.01
CA VAL A 17 -15.75 -29.30 34.54
C VAL A 17 -16.81 -28.73 35.48
N THR A 18 -18.06 -28.60 35.00
CA THR A 18 -19.18 -28.09 35.80
C THR A 18 -19.39 -28.93 37.07
N ALA A 19 -19.40 -30.27 36.96
CA ALA A 19 -19.60 -31.14 38.10
C ALA A 19 -18.51 -30.95 39.18
N LEU A 20 -17.25 -30.82 38.78
CA LEU A 20 -16.13 -30.60 39.69
C LEU A 20 -16.16 -29.18 40.31
N GLU A 21 -16.56 -28.17 39.55
CA GLU A 21 -16.71 -26.79 40.05
C GLU A 21 -17.76 -26.65 41.15
N THR A 22 -18.80 -27.49 41.13
CA THR A 22 -19.84 -27.49 42.17
C THR A 22 -19.42 -28.12 43.49
N LEU A 23 -18.29 -28.85 43.52
CA LEU A 23 -17.81 -29.45 44.76
C LEU A 23 -17.27 -28.36 45.69
N ASP A 24 -17.70 -28.43 46.95
CA ASP A 24 -17.19 -27.53 47.99
C ASP A 24 -15.68 -27.65 48.09
N GLU A 25 -15.16 -28.90 48.11
CA GLU A 25 -13.77 -29.29 48.22
C GLU A 25 -13.34 -30.23 47.10
N LEU A 26 -12.12 -30.03 46.59
CA LEU A 26 -11.48 -30.94 45.67
C LEU A 26 -10.29 -31.62 46.36
N SER A 27 -10.26 -32.96 46.32
CA SER A 27 -9.01 -33.68 46.57
C SER A 27 -7.97 -33.28 45.52
N ARG A 28 -6.68 -33.54 45.78
CA ARG A 28 -5.63 -33.29 44.79
C ARG A 28 -5.90 -33.98 43.46
N GLU A 29 -6.31 -35.25 43.51
CA GLU A 29 -6.66 -36.04 42.31
C GLU A 29 -7.88 -35.45 41.57
N GLN A 30 -8.90 -34.99 42.30
CA GLN A 30 -10.07 -34.34 41.70
C GLN A 30 -9.71 -33.00 41.06
N PHE A 31 -8.79 -32.25 41.66
CA PHE A 31 -8.30 -31.00 41.11
C PHE A 31 -7.42 -31.24 39.86
N GLU A 32 -6.53 -32.23 39.88
CA GLU A 32 -5.73 -32.62 38.72
C GLU A 32 -6.65 -33.05 37.55
N ARG A 33 -7.70 -33.82 37.84
CA ARG A 33 -8.73 -34.19 36.86
C ARG A 33 -9.53 -32.99 36.35
N TYR A 34 -9.85 -32.03 37.21
CA TYR A 34 -10.50 -30.77 36.82
C TYR A 34 -9.63 -30.01 35.82
N VAL A 35 -8.35 -29.83 36.14
CA VAL A 35 -7.41 -29.11 35.30
C VAL A 35 -7.18 -29.81 33.96
N GLU A 36 -7.07 -31.14 33.93
CA GLU A 36 -6.92 -31.88 32.67
C GLU A 36 -8.16 -31.70 31.76
N ALA A 37 -9.36 -31.78 32.34
CA ALA A 37 -10.61 -31.58 31.61
C ALA A 37 -10.77 -30.13 31.12
N GLU A 38 -10.46 -29.15 31.97
CA GLU A 38 -10.51 -27.73 31.67
C GLU A 38 -9.50 -27.36 30.56
N ALA A 39 -8.25 -27.81 30.66
CA ALA A 39 -7.24 -27.55 29.63
C ALA A 39 -7.61 -28.15 28.27
N THR A 40 -8.24 -29.33 28.25
CA THR A 40 -8.73 -29.94 27.01
C THR A 40 -9.90 -29.14 26.42
N LEU A 41 -10.80 -28.66 27.27
CA LEU A 41 -11.92 -27.81 26.85
C LEU A 41 -11.43 -26.44 26.31
N GLU A 42 -10.49 -25.81 27.01
CA GLU A 42 -9.81 -24.58 26.60
C GLU A 42 -9.19 -24.75 25.21
N GLN A 43 -8.41 -25.81 24.98
CA GLN A 43 -7.79 -26.06 23.67
C GLN A 43 -8.83 -26.19 22.56
N GLY A 44 -9.95 -26.86 22.82
CA GLY A 44 -11.06 -26.97 21.87
C GLY A 44 -11.70 -25.61 21.55
N LEU A 45 -11.91 -24.77 22.57
CA LEU A 45 -12.45 -23.43 22.42
C LEU A 45 -11.48 -22.50 21.69
N LEU A 46 -10.19 -22.52 22.01
CA LEU A 46 -9.16 -21.74 21.31
C LEU A 46 -9.08 -22.13 19.83
N ALA A 47 -9.13 -23.43 19.51
CA ALA A 47 -9.16 -23.91 18.12
C ALA A 47 -10.42 -23.41 17.38
N GLU A 48 -11.58 -23.39 18.04
CA GLU A 48 -12.81 -22.83 17.48
C GLU A 48 -12.73 -21.31 17.29
N ALA A 49 -12.14 -20.57 18.24
CA ALA A 49 -11.91 -19.13 18.11
C ALA A 49 -11.01 -18.81 16.91
N THR A 50 -9.92 -19.56 16.72
CA THR A 50 -9.04 -19.46 15.54
C THR A 50 -9.79 -19.80 14.24
N ARG A 51 -10.62 -20.85 14.24
CA ARG A 51 -11.45 -21.21 13.08
C ARG A 51 -12.43 -20.09 12.71
N LEU A 52 -13.07 -19.47 13.70
CA LEU A 52 -14.00 -18.35 13.51
C LEU A 52 -13.27 -17.10 12.99
N LEU A 53 -12.09 -16.80 13.52
CA LEU A 53 -11.22 -15.72 13.04
C LEU A 53 -10.87 -15.92 11.56
N LEU A 54 -10.43 -17.12 11.16
CA LEU A 54 -10.15 -17.47 9.76
C LEU A 54 -11.40 -17.45 8.87
N ALA A 55 -12.60 -17.57 9.44
CA ALA A 55 -13.87 -17.40 8.75
C ALA A 55 -14.32 -15.93 8.66
N VAL A 56 -13.56 -15.00 9.25
CA VAL A 56 -13.89 -13.57 9.38
C VAL A 56 -15.13 -13.33 10.28
N GLU A 57 -15.40 -14.25 11.20
CA GLU A 57 -16.47 -14.16 12.20
C GLU A 57 -15.94 -13.60 13.53
N HIS A 58 -15.29 -12.42 13.48
CA HIS A 58 -14.57 -11.81 14.61
C HIS A 58 -15.42 -11.71 15.88
N ASP A 59 -16.66 -11.22 15.80
CA ASP A 59 -17.54 -11.09 16.97
C ASP A 59 -17.78 -12.44 17.67
N ARG A 60 -17.92 -13.54 16.90
CA ARG A 60 -18.09 -14.89 17.45
C ARG A 60 -16.79 -15.44 18.00
N SER A 61 -15.65 -15.15 17.35
CA SER A 61 -14.33 -15.50 17.87
C SER A 61 -14.09 -14.87 19.23
N VAL A 62 -14.40 -13.57 19.38
CA VAL A 62 -14.33 -12.84 20.66
C VAL A 62 -15.24 -13.47 21.72
N GLN A 63 -16.48 -13.84 21.38
CA GLN A 63 -17.39 -14.54 22.31
C GLN A 63 -16.81 -15.88 22.80
N VAL A 64 -16.13 -16.63 21.94
CA VAL A 64 -15.46 -17.87 22.34
C VAL A 64 -14.27 -17.58 23.25
N LEU A 65 -13.47 -16.54 22.98
CA LEU A 65 -12.40 -16.10 23.88
C LEU A 65 -12.92 -15.64 25.25
N ASP A 66 -14.11 -15.02 25.31
CA ASP A 66 -14.77 -14.67 26.57
C ASP A 66 -15.12 -15.93 27.39
N MET A 67 -15.51 -17.04 26.73
CA MET A 67 -15.74 -18.32 27.41
C MET A 67 -14.44 -18.89 27.99
N VAL A 68 -13.33 -18.85 27.23
CA VAL A 68 -12.00 -19.28 27.71
C VAL A 68 -11.54 -18.41 28.90
N THR A 69 -11.80 -17.12 28.84
CA THR A 69 -11.52 -16.18 29.92
C THR A 69 -12.29 -16.57 31.20
N GLU A 70 -13.57 -16.95 31.08
CA GLU A 70 -14.36 -17.35 32.25
C GLU A 70 -13.93 -18.70 32.84
N LEU A 71 -13.51 -19.66 32.01
CA LEU A 71 -12.90 -20.91 32.47
C LEU A 71 -11.66 -20.62 33.33
N ASN A 72 -10.74 -19.80 32.85
CA ASN A 72 -9.52 -19.43 33.58
C ASN A 72 -9.80 -18.62 34.85
N ARG A 73 -10.81 -17.74 34.83
CA ARG A 73 -11.24 -17.03 36.06
C ARG A 73 -11.76 -18.00 37.11
N THR A 74 -12.43 -19.06 36.69
CA THR A 74 -12.97 -20.10 37.59
C THR A 74 -11.85 -21.00 38.11
N LEU A 75 -10.93 -21.45 37.25
CA LEU A 75 -9.73 -22.17 37.66
C LEU A 75 -8.93 -21.37 38.69
N ARG A 76 -8.66 -20.09 38.43
CA ARG A 76 -7.98 -19.19 39.37
C ARG A 76 -8.68 -19.14 40.73
N ARG A 77 -10.01 -19.02 40.72
CA ARG A 77 -10.84 -18.94 41.95
C ARG A 77 -10.77 -20.23 42.75
N ILE A 78 -10.86 -21.38 42.07
CA ILE A 78 -10.79 -22.71 42.70
C ILE A 78 -9.38 -22.95 43.24
N ALA A 79 -8.34 -22.67 42.47
CA ALA A 79 -6.96 -22.80 42.91
C ALA A 79 -6.67 -21.93 44.15
N ALA A 80 -7.15 -20.68 44.16
CA ALA A 80 -7.02 -19.79 45.32
C ALA A 80 -7.79 -20.32 46.54
N ARG A 81 -9.01 -20.84 46.36
CA ARG A 81 -9.81 -21.48 47.41
C ARG A 81 -9.05 -22.67 48.00
N GLU A 82 -8.59 -23.59 47.17
CA GLU A 82 -7.91 -24.81 47.60
C GLU A 82 -6.57 -24.52 48.29
N ALA A 83 -5.81 -23.53 47.82
CA ALA A 83 -4.57 -23.08 48.44
C ALA A 83 -4.77 -22.49 49.86
N SER A 84 -5.93 -21.88 50.10
CA SER A 84 -6.24 -21.18 51.37
C SER A 84 -6.88 -22.06 52.44
N ARG A 85 -7.19 -23.33 52.13
CA ARG A 85 -7.89 -24.24 53.06
C ARG A 85 -7.03 -24.62 54.26
N GLU A 86 -7.65 -24.65 55.43
CA GLU A 86 -7.02 -25.17 56.64
C GLU A 86 -6.71 -26.66 56.50
N GLY A 87 -5.53 -27.07 56.98
CA GLY A 87 -5.08 -28.47 56.95
C GLY A 87 -4.31 -28.90 55.71
N ARG A 88 -4.17 -28.03 54.69
CA ARG A 88 -3.30 -28.27 53.53
C ARG A 88 -1.83 -28.26 53.94
N THR A 89 -1.03 -29.13 53.32
CA THR A 89 0.43 -29.10 53.49
C THR A 89 1.02 -27.91 52.72
N PRO A 90 2.23 -27.45 53.08
CA PRO A 90 2.93 -26.42 52.30
C PRO A 90 3.10 -26.81 50.81
N GLU A 91 3.35 -28.09 50.54
CA GLU A 91 3.49 -28.62 49.16
C GLU A 91 2.17 -28.53 48.38
N GLU A 92 1.04 -28.83 49.01
CA GLU A 92 -0.28 -28.67 48.39
C GLU A 92 -0.60 -27.18 48.13
N ALA A 93 -0.29 -26.31 49.09
CA ALA A 93 -0.50 -24.87 48.93
C ALA A 93 0.36 -24.30 47.79
N GLU A 94 1.60 -24.75 47.64
CA GLU A 94 2.48 -24.41 46.52
C GLU A 94 1.93 -24.93 45.18
N PHE A 95 1.48 -26.19 45.14
CA PHE A 95 0.85 -26.79 43.96
C PHE A 95 -0.37 -25.98 43.46
N TYR A 96 -1.30 -25.64 44.36
CA TYR A 96 -2.46 -24.81 43.99
C TYR A 96 -2.05 -23.36 43.68
N GLY A 97 -1.05 -22.82 44.37
CA GLY A 97 -0.47 -21.51 44.09
C GLY A 97 0.10 -21.41 42.67
N TRP A 98 0.76 -22.47 42.20
CA TRP A 98 1.27 -22.55 40.83
C TRP A 98 0.13 -22.49 39.80
N TRP A 99 -0.93 -23.28 39.98
CA TRP A 99 -2.09 -23.26 39.06
C TRP A 99 -2.83 -21.94 39.06
N ARG A 100 -2.90 -21.26 40.22
CA ARG A 100 -3.42 -19.90 40.29
C ARG A 100 -2.58 -18.93 39.45
N SER A 101 -1.25 -19.00 39.59
CA SER A 101 -0.31 -18.19 38.81
C SER A 101 -0.41 -18.48 37.31
N ALA A 102 -0.52 -19.76 36.93
CA ALA A 102 -0.73 -20.17 35.55
C ALA A 102 -2.03 -19.60 34.96
N ALA A 103 -3.12 -19.62 35.72
CA ALA A 103 -4.39 -19.02 35.28
C ALA A 103 -4.31 -17.49 35.14
N ASP A 104 -3.59 -16.80 36.02
CA ASP A 104 -3.34 -15.36 35.87
C ASP A 104 -2.56 -15.04 34.58
N GLY A 105 -1.51 -15.82 34.27
CA GLY A 105 -0.75 -15.68 33.03
C GLY A 105 -1.58 -15.98 31.77
N LEU A 106 -2.42 -17.01 31.79
CA LEU A 106 -3.34 -17.34 30.69
C LEU A 106 -4.36 -16.23 30.45
N LEU A 107 -4.89 -15.59 31.51
CA LEU A 107 -5.82 -14.47 31.37
C LEU A 107 -5.20 -13.29 30.63
N LEU A 108 -3.95 -12.91 30.94
CA LEU A 108 -3.22 -11.86 30.21
C LEU A 108 -3.04 -12.23 28.73
N MET A 109 -2.67 -13.49 28.46
CA MET A 109 -2.49 -14.00 27.10
C MET A 109 -3.78 -13.97 26.28
N ILE A 110 -4.90 -14.43 26.84
CA ILE A 110 -6.21 -14.47 26.17
C ILE A 110 -6.71 -13.06 25.89
N GLU A 111 -6.57 -12.16 26.86
CA GLU A 111 -6.95 -10.76 26.70
C GLU A 111 -6.15 -10.08 25.58
N GLY A 112 -4.82 -10.29 25.54
CA GLY A 112 -3.98 -9.79 24.47
C GLY A 112 -4.37 -10.34 23.09
N GLN A 113 -4.68 -11.64 23.02
CA GLN A 113 -5.18 -12.28 21.79
C GLN A 113 -6.53 -11.72 21.33
N ARG A 114 -7.40 -11.34 22.28
CA ARG A 114 -8.68 -10.67 21.99
C ARG A 114 -8.44 -9.31 21.33
N HIS A 115 -7.53 -8.50 21.87
CA HIS A 115 -7.14 -7.23 21.27
C HIS A 115 -6.55 -7.41 19.86
N MET A 116 -5.70 -8.40 19.64
CA MET A 116 -5.20 -8.72 18.29
C MET A 116 -6.33 -9.10 17.32
N THR A 117 -7.33 -9.87 17.79
CA THR A 117 -8.51 -10.26 17.00
C THR A 117 -9.35 -9.04 16.62
N THR A 118 -9.59 -8.13 17.58
CA THR A 118 -10.31 -6.88 17.35
C THR A 118 -9.54 -5.94 16.43
N ALA A 119 -8.21 -5.88 16.54
CA ALA A 119 -7.36 -5.12 15.63
C ALA A 119 -7.48 -5.60 14.18
N GLU A 120 -7.50 -6.93 13.97
CA GLU A 120 -7.68 -7.51 12.63
C GLU A 120 -9.06 -7.18 12.04
N GLN A 121 -10.11 -7.17 12.87
CA GLN A 121 -11.44 -6.70 12.49
C GLN A 121 -11.42 -5.25 12.01
N PHE A 122 -10.81 -4.34 12.79
CA PHE A 122 -10.68 -2.93 12.40
C PHE A 122 -9.84 -2.75 11.14
N ARG A 123 -8.73 -3.49 11.00
CA ARG A 123 -7.90 -3.50 9.79
C ARG A 123 -8.71 -3.86 8.56
N ILE A 124 -9.53 -4.90 8.65
CA ILE A 124 -10.40 -5.38 7.57
C ILE A 124 -11.53 -4.39 7.24
N GLN A 125 -12.01 -3.64 8.23
CA GLN A 125 -12.93 -2.51 8.04
C GLN A 125 -12.23 -1.27 7.47
N GLY A 126 -10.90 -1.22 7.57
CA GLY A 126 -10.06 -0.18 7.02
C GLY A 126 -9.73 0.92 8.02
N ASP A 127 -10.17 0.77 9.26
CA ASP A 127 -9.87 1.63 10.39
C ASP A 127 -8.51 1.24 10.99
N LEU A 128 -7.44 1.69 10.35
CA LEU A 128 -6.08 1.36 10.77
C LEU A 128 -5.68 2.07 12.07
N GLU A 129 -6.34 3.17 12.42
CA GLU A 129 -6.08 3.91 13.66
C GLU A 129 -6.60 3.11 14.87
N SER A 130 -7.86 2.68 14.82
CA SER A 130 -8.42 1.80 15.85
C SER A 130 -7.69 0.45 15.89
N ALA A 131 -7.28 -0.09 14.74
CA ALA A 131 -6.48 -1.32 14.71
C ALA A 131 -5.13 -1.16 15.43
N ALA A 132 -4.44 -0.04 15.23
CA ALA A 132 -3.16 0.24 15.90
C ALA A 132 -3.34 0.42 17.41
N GLU A 133 -4.44 1.06 17.82
CA GLU A 133 -4.80 1.24 19.22
C GLU A 133 -5.04 -0.10 19.93
N GLU A 134 -5.80 -1.00 19.31
CA GLU A 134 -6.03 -2.34 19.85
C GLU A 134 -4.72 -3.16 19.93
N LEU A 135 -3.85 -3.09 18.90
CA LEU A 135 -2.55 -3.76 18.97
C LEU A 135 -1.66 -3.22 20.10
N ARG A 136 -1.75 -1.92 20.41
CA ARG A 136 -1.03 -1.34 21.53
C ARG A 136 -1.55 -1.88 22.87
N GLN A 137 -2.86 -2.02 23.02
CA GLN A 137 -3.46 -2.62 24.22
C GLN A 137 -3.04 -4.10 24.36
N GLY A 138 -3.06 -4.86 23.26
CA GLY A 138 -2.54 -6.24 23.25
C GLY A 138 -1.06 -6.32 23.60
N TYR A 139 -0.23 -5.41 23.07
CA TYR A 139 1.19 -5.28 23.41
C TYR A 139 1.41 -5.06 24.91
N GLU A 140 0.67 -4.13 25.53
CA GLU A 140 0.80 -3.82 26.97
C GLU A 140 0.55 -5.06 27.84
N LEU A 141 -0.45 -5.88 27.47
CA LEU A 141 -0.76 -7.13 28.18
C LEU A 141 0.32 -8.21 27.99
N PHE A 142 0.87 -8.33 26.78
CA PHE A 142 1.97 -9.25 26.53
C PHE A 142 3.28 -8.82 27.20
N ASP A 143 3.51 -7.50 27.30
CA ASP A 143 4.63 -6.93 28.04
C ASP A 143 4.50 -7.21 29.53
N GLU A 144 3.34 -6.96 30.13
CA GLU A 144 3.03 -7.34 31.52
C GLU A 144 3.25 -8.85 31.75
N LEU A 145 2.78 -9.70 30.83
CA LEU A 145 3.01 -11.14 30.92
C LEU A 145 4.50 -11.49 30.82
N SER A 146 5.25 -10.85 29.92
CA SER A 146 6.67 -11.12 29.72
C SER A 146 7.54 -10.75 30.93
N GLU A 147 7.14 -9.74 31.71
CA GLU A 147 7.83 -9.29 32.91
C GLU A 147 7.38 -10.04 34.19
N SER A 148 6.35 -10.88 34.09
CA SER A 148 5.79 -11.61 35.23
C SER A 148 6.59 -12.86 35.60
N ASP A 149 6.35 -13.38 36.81
CA ASP A 149 6.83 -14.69 37.24
C ASP A 149 5.86 -15.84 36.82
N HIS A 150 4.93 -15.59 35.90
CA HIS A 150 3.98 -16.59 35.45
C HIS A 150 4.65 -17.63 34.53
N PRO A 151 4.20 -18.90 34.54
CA PRO A 151 4.73 -19.94 33.65
C PRO A 151 4.68 -19.57 32.15
N GLN A 152 3.78 -18.68 31.76
CA GLN A 152 3.57 -18.22 30.39
C GLN A 152 4.46 -17.03 29.98
N ALA A 153 5.32 -16.50 30.86
CA ALA A 153 6.16 -15.33 30.56
C ALA A 153 6.99 -15.46 29.26
N PRO A 154 7.60 -16.63 28.93
CA PRO A 154 8.30 -16.79 27.65
C PRO A 154 7.39 -16.65 26.42
N VAL A 155 6.13 -17.11 26.53
CA VAL A 155 5.13 -16.94 25.46
C VAL A 155 4.71 -15.47 25.35
N GLY A 156 4.61 -14.77 26.49
CA GLY A 156 4.35 -13.34 26.55
C GLY A 156 5.38 -12.53 25.75
N GLU A 157 6.68 -12.79 25.94
CA GLU A 157 7.75 -12.11 25.20
C GLU A 157 7.62 -12.32 23.68
N ILE A 158 7.35 -13.56 23.28
CA ILE A 158 7.16 -13.90 21.86
C ILE A 158 5.93 -13.18 21.29
N ARG A 159 4.79 -13.23 21.97
CA ARG A 159 3.53 -12.58 21.54
C ARG A 159 3.67 -11.06 21.51
N LYS A 160 4.42 -10.47 22.44
CA LYS A 160 4.76 -9.04 22.44
C LYS A 160 5.41 -8.63 21.13
N ARG A 161 6.44 -9.37 20.69
CA ARG A 161 7.15 -9.08 19.44
C ARG A 161 6.26 -9.27 18.20
N VAL A 162 5.40 -10.29 18.21
CA VAL A 162 4.39 -10.47 17.16
C VAL A 162 3.48 -9.25 17.09
N ALA A 163 2.95 -8.76 18.21
CA ALA A 163 2.08 -7.59 18.24
C ALA A 163 2.77 -6.33 17.70
N VAL A 164 4.04 -6.09 18.05
CA VAL A 164 4.84 -4.97 17.52
C VAL A 164 5.00 -5.07 16.00
N ALA A 165 5.38 -6.24 15.49
CA ALA A 165 5.56 -6.46 14.06
C ALA A 165 4.23 -6.36 13.28
N THR A 166 3.12 -6.84 13.86
CA THR A 166 1.78 -6.65 13.28
C THR A 166 1.40 -5.16 13.24
N ALA A 167 1.75 -4.38 14.27
CA ALA A 167 1.48 -2.93 14.27
C ALA A 167 2.27 -2.21 13.17
N GLN A 168 3.56 -2.54 13.02
CA GLN A 168 4.39 -2.02 11.92
C GLN A 168 3.87 -2.44 10.55
N LEU A 169 3.35 -3.68 10.42
CA LEU A 169 2.70 -4.13 9.19
C LEU A 169 1.46 -3.27 8.88
N TYR A 170 0.61 -2.97 9.87
CA TYR A 170 -0.57 -2.12 9.66
C TYR A 170 -0.19 -0.69 9.33
N GLU A 171 0.87 -0.17 9.96
CA GLU A 171 1.43 1.13 9.61
C GLU A 171 1.92 1.14 8.16
N SER A 172 2.61 0.09 7.70
CA SER A 172 3.06 -0.01 6.30
C SER A 172 1.89 0.03 5.30
N ILE A 173 0.77 -0.61 5.64
CA ILE A 173 -0.46 -0.56 4.84
C ILE A 173 -1.01 0.89 4.82
N GLY A 174 -1.00 1.56 5.97
CA GLY A 174 -1.37 2.98 6.09
C GLY A 174 -0.49 3.88 5.21
N GLN A 175 0.83 3.73 5.28
CA GLN A 175 1.79 4.48 4.46
C GLN A 175 1.56 4.24 2.96
N SER A 176 1.32 2.99 2.56
CA SER A 176 1.02 2.63 1.17
C SER A 176 -0.27 3.31 0.67
N ARG A 177 -1.32 3.36 1.51
CA ARG A 177 -2.60 4.02 1.16
C ARG A 177 -2.46 5.52 0.90
N ILE A 178 -1.56 6.21 1.60
CA ILE A 178 -1.30 7.64 1.39
C ILE A 178 -0.23 7.92 0.33
N GLY A 179 0.24 6.88 -0.37
CA GLY A 179 1.25 6.99 -1.43
C GLY A 179 2.70 7.10 -0.94
N ASN A 180 2.95 6.91 0.36
CA ASN A 180 4.31 6.83 0.90
C ASN A 180 4.88 5.40 0.77
N TYR A 181 5.08 4.96 -0.47
CA TYR A 181 5.53 3.59 -0.75
C TYR A 181 6.93 3.30 -0.23
N ARG A 182 7.82 4.30 -0.17
CA ARG A 182 9.15 4.10 0.40
C ARG A 182 9.08 3.80 1.90
N GLY A 183 8.33 4.60 2.66
CA GLY A 183 8.14 4.34 4.09
C GLY A 183 7.43 3.00 4.34
N ALA A 184 6.46 2.64 3.48
CA ALA A 184 5.83 1.32 3.54
C ALA A 184 6.84 0.18 3.31
N HIS A 185 7.73 0.32 2.33
CA HIS A 185 8.78 -0.66 2.02
C HIS A 185 9.77 -0.82 3.18
N ASP A 186 10.29 0.29 3.71
CA ASP A 186 11.21 0.29 4.85
C ASP A 186 10.59 -0.40 6.09
N LEU A 187 9.30 -0.16 6.36
CA LEU A 187 8.57 -0.84 7.44
C LEU A 187 8.42 -2.34 7.17
N LEU A 188 8.06 -2.75 5.95
CA LEU A 188 7.92 -4.17 5.61
C LEU A 188 9.24 -4.93 5.72
N ASP A 189 10.37 -4.31 5.36
CA ASP A 189 11.70 -4.89 5.56
C ASP A 189 12.00 -5.10 7.05
N SER A 190 11.66 -4.12 7.90
CA SER A 190 11.79 -4.24 9.36
C SER A 190 10.92 -5.37 9.92
N VAL A 191 9.65 -5.45 9.51
CA VAL A 191 8.72 -6.51 9.95
C VAL A 191 9.26 -7.88 9.56
N ARG A 192 9.72 -8.02 8.32
CA ARG A 192 10.27 -9.28 7.80
C ARG A 192 11.51 -9.71 8.60
N ALA A 193 12.44 -8.79 8.84
CA ALA A 193 13.63 -9.08 9.64
C ALA A 193 13.29 -9.50 11.07
N GLY A 194 12.31 -8.83 11.71
CA GLY A 194 11.84 -9.19 13.04
C GLY A 194 11.18 -10.58 13.10
N PHE A 195 10.43 -10.97 12.07
CA PHE A 195 9.85 -12.32 11.97
C PHE A 195 10.89 -13.40 11.70
N ASP A 196 11.89 -13.12 10.85
CA ASP A 196 13.00 -14.05 10.62
C ASP A 196 13.81 -14.29 11.91
N GLU A 197 14.11 -13.23 12.67
CA GLU A 197 14.77 -13.31 13.97
C GLU A 197 13.93 -14.12 14.97
N LEU A 198 12.63 -13.82 15.08
CA LEU A 198 11.73 -14.51 15.99
C LEU A 198 11.59 -16.01 15.65
N LEU A 199 11.52 -16.36 14.36
CA LEU A 199 11.49 -17.75 13.91
C LEU A 199 12.77 -18.50 14.26
N ALA A 200 13.93 -17.84 14.15
CA ALA A 200 15.21 -18.43 14.54
C ALA A 200 15.26 -18.69 16.05
N GLU A 201 14.81 -17.74 16.87
CA GLU A 201 14.76 -17.91 18.33
C GLU A 201 13.80 -19.01 18.74
N ILE A 202 12.59 -19.08 18.16
CA ILE A 202 11.63 -20.16 18.46
C ILE A 202 12.23 -21.54 18.13
N ALA A 203 13.07 -21.64 17.09
CA ALA A 203 13.74 -22.87 16.73
C ALA A 203 14.84 -23.29 17.74
N GLU A 204 15.35 -22.36 18.55
CA GLU A 204 16.35 -22.63 19.60
C GLU A 204 15.72 -22.99 20.95
N VAL A 205 14.42 -22.75 21.15
CA VAL A 205 13.72 -23.11 22.39
C VAL A 205 13.65 -24.62 22.54
N ASP A 206 14.24 -25.16 23.61
CA ASP A 206 14.10 -26.56 23.98
C ASP A 206 12.67 -26.83 24.47
N THR A 207 11.89 -27.54 23.67
CA THR A 207 10.48 -27.85 23.97
C THR A 207 10.28 -29.21 24.63
N ASP A 208 11.35 -30.00 24.85
CA ASP A 208 11.22 -31.37 25.35
C ASP A 208 10.69 -31.40 26.80
N ASP A 209 10.97 -30.36 27.59
CA ASP A 209 10.54 -30.26 28.99
C ASP A 209 9.15 -29.61 29.17
N LEU A 210 8.55 -29.05 28.11
CA LEU A 210 7.28 -28.31 28.17
C LEU A 210 6.33 -28.68 27.02
N PRO A 211 5.68 -29.86 27.05
CA PRO A 211 4.79 -30.31 25.97
C PRO A 211 3.68 -29.32 25.57
N PRO A 212 3.02 -28.60 26.49
CA PRO A 212 2.02 -27.59 26.12
C PRO A 212 2.62 -26.43 25.32
N LEU A 213 3.84 -26.00 25.66
CA LEU A 213 4.54 -24.92 24.97
C LEU A 213 4.87 -25.32 23.52
N ARG A 214 5.20 -26.58 23.28
CA ARG A 214 5.51 -27.10 21.94
C ARG A 214 4.37 -26.90 20.95
N ALA A 215 3.13 -27.15 21.37
CA ALA A 215 1.96 -26.98 20.50
C ALA A 215 1.74 -25.50 20.14
N VAL A 216 1.86 -24.62 21.13
CA VAL A 216 1.74 -23.16 20.97
C VAL A 216 2.81 -22.62 20.03
N LEU A 217 4.07 -23.02 20.22
CA LEU A 217 5.17 -22.61 19.35
C LEU A 217 5.02 -23.15 17.92
N ALA A 218 4.55 -24.39 17.76
CA ALA A 218 4.31 -24.96 16.43
C ALA A 218 3.20 -24.24 15.66
N GLU A 219 2.13 -23.83 16.36
CA GLU A 219 1.08 -22.98 15.78
C GLU A 219 1.65 -21.61 15.40
N LEU A 220 2.39 -20.97 16.30
CA LEU A 220 2.97 -19.67 16.02
C LEU A 220 3.95 -19.69 14.84
N VAL A 221 4.80 -20.72 14.74
CA VAL A 221 5.70 -20.89 13.59
C VAL A 221 4.90 -21.01 12.29
N ARG A 222 3.76 -21.71 12.31
CA ARG A 222 2.87 -21.82 11.14
C ARG A 222 2.30 -20.44 10.77
N ASP A 223 1.83 -19.68 11.74
CA ASP A 223 1.24 -18.36 11.54
C ASP A 223 2.26 -17.33 11.05
N LEU A 224 3.47 -17.33 11.62
CA LEU A 224 4.57 -16.48 11.19
C LEU A 224 4.99 -16.81 9.75
N ASN A 225 5.14 -18.09 9.41
CA ASN A 225 5.45 -18.50 8.03
C ASN A 225 4.36 -18.08 7.04
N GLY A 226 3.08 -18.20 7.42
CA GLY A 226 1.96 -17.70 6.62
C GLY A 226 2.05 -16.19 6.41
N SER A 227 2.33 -15.46 7.48
CA SER A 227 2.47 -13.99 7.47
C SER A 227 3.65 -13.53 6.60
N MET A 228 4.75 -14.29 6.57
CA MET A 228 5.91 -14.00 5.72
C MET A 228 5.59 -14.06 4.22
N VAL A 229 4.71 -14.98 3.80
CA VAL A 229 4.23 -15.03 2.41
C VAL A 229 3.41 -13.79 2.06
N ASP A 230 2.56 -13.36 2.98
CA ASP A 230 1.73 -12.15 2.80
C ASP A 230 2.56 -10.87 2.80
N ILE A 231 3.58 -10.77 3.68
CA ILE A 231 4.54 -9.66 3.71
C ILE A 231 5.29 -9.58 2.38
N ALA A 232 5.80 -10.71 1.86
CA ALA A 232 6.47 -10.74 0.57
C ALA A 232 5.55 -10.29 -0.58
N ALA A 233 4.27 -10.69 -0.54
CA ALA A 233 3.28 -10.25 -1.51
C ALA A 233 3.04 -8.73 -1.44
N LEU A 234 2.87 -8.17 -0.23
CA LEU A 234 2.72 -6.74 0.01
C LEU A 234 3.96 -5.94 -0.39
N GLN A 235 5.16 -6.43 -0.09
CA GLN A 235 6.43 -5.82 -0.54
C GLN A 235 6.46 -5.70 -2.06
N GLY A 236 6.14 -6.78 -2.79
CA GLY A 236 6.09 -6.76 -4.25
C GLY A 236 5.06 -5.76 -4.79
N VAL A 237 3.90 -5.59 -4.13
CA VAL A 237 2.92 -4.56 -4.48
C VAL A 237 3.48 -3.15 -4.25
N VAL A 238 4.12 -2.90 -3.12
CA VAL A 238 4.72 -1.60 -2.80
C VAL A 238 5.81 -1.25 -3.81
N GLU A 239 6.70 -2.21 -4.14
CA GLU A 239 7.74 -2.04 -5.16
C GLU A 239 7.15 -1.77 -6.55
N MET A 240 6.08 -2.49 -6.93
CA MET A 240 5.33 -2.24 -8.15
C MET A 240 4.81 -0.80 -8.20
N MET A 241 4.21 -0.32 -7.11
CA MET A 241 3.68 1.06 -7.05
C MET A 241 4.80 2.10 -7.10
N MET A 242 5.96 1.85 -6.47
CA MET A 242 7.16 2.70 -6.57
C MET A 242 7.68 2.78 -8.01
N ALA A 243 7.75 1.65 -8.71
CA ALA A 243 8.17 1.59 -10.10
C ALA A 243 7.21 2.35 -11.01
N GLY A 244 5.91 2.17 -10.81
CA GLY A 244 4.85 2.91 -11.53
C GLY A 244 4.96 4.42 -11.32
N HIS A 245 5.16 4.87 -10.07
CA HIS A 245 5.33 6.30 -9.75
C HIS A 245 6.56 6.91 -10.41
N ALA A 246 7.60 6.13 -10.65
CA ALA A 246 8.80 6.57 -11.34
C ALA A 246 8.73 6.41 -12.87
N GLY A 247 7.58 6.01 -13.43
CA GLY A 247 7.41 5.73 -14.86
C GLY A 247 8.17 4.51 -15.37
N ARG A 248 8.67 3.64 -14.47
CA ARG A 248 9.40 2.42 -14.82
C ARG A 248 8.43 1.25 -15.00
N PHE A 249 7.60 1.32 -16.03
CA PHE A 249 6.52 0.34 -16.26
C PHE A 249 7.00 -1.10 -16.45
N ARG A 250 8.22 -1.31 -16.97
CA ARG A 250 8.81 -2.66 -17.08
C ARG A 250 9.11 -3.26 -15.70
N ASP A 251 9.71 -2.48 -14.81
CA ASP A 251 10.00 -2.91 -13.44
C ASP A 251 8.69 -3.15 -12.66
N MET A 252 7.67 -2.31 -12.91
CA MET A 252 6.33 -2.48 -12.36
C MET A 252 5.70 -3.83 -12.75
N ILE A 253 5.86 -4.27 -14.01
CA ILE A 253 5.36 -5.58 -14.45
C ILE A 253 6.11 -6.72 -13.76
N VAL A 254 7.44 -6.63 -13.66
CA VAL A 254 8.28 -7.67 -13.03
C VAL A 254 7.90 -7.84 -11.55
N THR A 255 7.90 -6.75 -10.79
CA THR A 255 7.56 -6.75 -9.34
C THR A 255 6.10 -7.12 -9.11
N GLY A 256 5.18 -6.62 -9.93
CA GLY A 256 3.77 -7.00 -9.87
C GLY A 256 3.52 -8.48 -10.15
N THR A 257 4.27 -9.09 -11.09
CA THR A 257 4.17 -10.51 -11.39
C THR A 257 4.66 -11.37 -10.22
N ALA A 258 5.78 -11.00 -9.60
CA ALA A 258 6.26 -11.66 -8.39
C ALA A 258 5.23 -11.55 -7.24
N ALA A 259 4.62 -10.38 -7.06
CA ALA A 259 3.55 -10.21 -6.08
C ALA A 259 2.33 -11.11 -6.35
N LEU A 260 1.92 -11.27 -7.62
CA LEU A 260 0.86 -12.20 -8.00
C LEU A 260 1.18 -13.65 -7.65
N GLU A 261 2.43 -14.07 -7.85
CA GLU A 261 2.87 -15.42 -7.49
C GLU A 261 2.77 -15.65 -5.97
N SER A 262 3.23 -14.69 -5.16
CA SER A 262 3.09 -14.74 -3.70
C SER A 262 1.63 -14.78 -3.25
N TYR A 263 0.76 -13.95 -3.83
CA TYR A 263 -0.67 -14.00 -3.53
C TYR A 263 -1.33 -15.32 -3.98
N GLN A 264 -0.87 -15.92 -5.09
CA GLN A 264 -1.36 -17.21 -5.53
C GLN A 264 -0.95 -18.33 -4.55
N ILE A 265 0.25 -18.28 -3.98
CA ILE A 265 0.69 -19.19 -2.92
C ILE A 265 -0.20 -19.02 -1.68
N SER A 266 -0.43 -17.78 -1.24
CA SER A 266 -1.31 -17.46 -0.10
C SER A 266 -2.75 -17.95 -0.35
N LEU A 267 -3.31 -17.73 -1.55
CA LEU A 267 -4.63 -18.22 -1.94
C LEU A 267 -4.72 -19.75 -1.93
N ASN A 268 -3.68 -20.44 -2.38
CA ASN A 268 -3.63 -21.90 -2.39
C ASN A 268 -3.57 -22.46 -0.96
N ALA A 269 -2.75 -21.85 -0.09
CA ALA A 269 -2.68 -22.20 1.32
C ALA A 269 -4.03 -21.99 2.03
N ALA A 270 -4.67 -20.82 1.82
CA ALA A 270 -5.99 -20.53 2.34
C ALA A 270 -7.03 -21.57 1.86
N SER A 271 -7.01 -21.93 0.57
CA SER A 271 -7.90 -22.95 0.03
C SER A 271 -7.66 -24.33 0.63
N ALA A 272 -6.39 -24.72 0.85
CA ALA A 272 -6.02 -26.00 1.46
C ALA A 272 -6.45 -26.09 2.93
N SER A 273 -6.42 -24.96 3.65
CA SER A 273 -6.90 -24.85 5.04
C SER A 273 -8.43 -24.75 5.17
N ALA A 274 -9.18 -24.86 4.07
CA ALA A 274 -10.63 -24.64 4.02
C ALA A 274 -11.05 -23.25 4.57
N ALA A 275 -10.23 -22.23 4.32
CA ALA A 275 -10.53 -20.85 4.72
C ALA A 275 -11.91 -20.39 4.19
N GLY A 276 -12.54 -19.49 4.93
CA GLY A 276 -13.86 -18.97 4.59
C GLY A 276 -13.93 -18.37 3.18
N ARG A 277 -15.11 -18.40 2.56
CA ARG A 277 -15.34 -17.84 1.22
C ARG A 277 -14.93 -16.37 1.11
N HIS A 278 -14.99 -15.64 2.21
CA HIS A 278 -14.62 -14.23 2.32
C HIS A 278 -13.11 -14.01 2.23
N VAL A 279 -12.30 -14.82 2.91
CA VAL A 279 -10.83 -14.80 2.78
C VAL A 279 -10.41 -15.06 1.33
N LEU A 280 -10.99 -16.10 0.71
CA LEU A 280 -10.72 -16.41 -0.70
C LEU A 280 -11.15 -15.29 -1.65
N ALA A 281 -12.26 -14.60 -1.35
CA ALA A 281 -12.71 -13.45 -2.12
C ALA A 281 -11.77 -12.25 -1.99
N LEU A 282 -11.24 -12.00 -0.78
CA LEU A 282 -10.26 -10.95 -0.50
C LEU A 282 -8.97 -11.18 -1.31
N ARG A 283 -8.39 -12.38 -1.24
CA ARG A 283 -7.18 -12.72 -2.01
C ARG A 283 -7.38 -12.55 -3.52
N ARG A 284 -8.54 -12.95 -4.04
CA ARG A 284 -8.87 -12.74 -5.47
C ARG A 284 -9.02 -11.26 -5.82
N LEU A 285 -9.52 -10.44 -4.91
CA LEU A 285 -9.62 -9.00 -5.09
C LEU A 285 -8.23 -8.36 -5.15
N GLU A 286 -7.32 -8.75 -4.25
CA GLU A 286 -5.91 -8.30 -4.23
C GLU A 286 -5.22 -8.66 -5.55
N MET A 287 -5.31 -9.94 -5.97
CA MET A 287 -4.78 -10.40 -7.25
C MET A 287 -5.40 -9.70 -8.46
N GLY A 288 -6.71 -9.44 -8.44
CA GLY A 288 -7.38 -8.68 -9.48
C GLY A 288 -6.83 -7.27 -9.61
N THR A 289 -6.57 -6.62 -8.47
CA THR A 289 -6.00 -5.27 -8.40
C THR A 289 -4.58 -5.22 -8.97
N ILE A 290 -3.73 -6.19 -8.62
CA ILE A 290 -2.37 -6.27 -9.19
C ILE A 290 -2.43 -6.56 -10.68
N SER A 291 -3.31 -7.48 -11.11
CA SER A 291 -3.52 -7.78 -12.52
C SER A 291 -3.98 -6.55 -13.32
N PHE A 292 -4.85 -5.72 -12.74
CA PHE A 292 -5.22 -4.43 -13.33
C PHE A 292 -3.98 -3.56 -13.57
N TRP A 293 -3.14 -3.38 -12.55
CA TRP A 293 -1.95 -2.53 -12.62
C TRP A 293 -0.90 -3.03 -13.61
N ILE A 294 -0.68 -4.35 -13.69
CA ILE A 294 0.20 -4.96 -14.71
C ILE A 294 -0.33 -4.66 -16.12
N ASN A 295 -1.63 -4.85 -16.37
CA ASN A 295 -2.21 -4.57 -17.68
C ASN A 295 -2.18 -3.07 -18.01
N TYR A 296 -2.33 -2.19 -17.01
CA TYR A 296 -2.15 -0.75 -17.19
C TYR A 296 -0.72 -0.42 -17.65
N ALA A 297 0.30 -0.97 -16.96
CA ALA A 297 1.70 -0.77 -17.31
C ALA A 297 2.05 -1.32 -18.70
N GLU A 298 1.53 -2.49 -19.05
CA GLU A 298 1.67 -3.08 -20.39
C GLU A 298 1.03 -2.20 -21.48
N SER A 299 -0.12 -1.56 -21.21
CA SER A 299 -0.69 -0.62 -22.17
C SER A 299 0.13 0.66 -22.32
N GLU A 300 0.73 1.18 -21.23
CA GLU A 300 1.64 2.34 -21.31
C GLU A 300 2.86 2.03 -22.19
N ILE A 301 3.51 0.88 -21.98
CA ILE A 301 4.63 0.44 -22.82
C ILE A 301 4.21 0.29 -24.29
N ALA A 302 3.03 -0.30 -24.54
CA ALA A 302 2.54 -0.48 -25.90
C ALA A 302 2.24 0.86 -26.60
N VAL A 303 1.77 1.87 -25.87
CA VAL A 303 1.61 3.25 -26.39
C VAL A 303 2.96 3.85 -26.75
N ASP A 304 3.94 3.75 -25.86
CA ASP A 304 5.30 4.25 -26.08
C ASP A 304 5.96 3.58 -27.31
N ASP A 305 5.76 2.27 -27.48
CA ASP A 305 6.24 1.51 -28.64
C ASP A 305 5.45 1.81 -29.93
N GLY A 306 4.29 2.47 -29.84
CA GLY A 306 3.38 2.73 -30.96
C GLY A 306 2.60 1.50 -31.42
N ASN A 307 2.47 0.50 -30.57
CA ASN A 307 1.66 -0.70 -30.84
C ASN A 307 0.23 -0.48 -30.32
N TRP A 308 -0.57 0.26 -31.09
CA TRP A 308 -1.91 0.69 -30.71
C TRP A 308 -2.89 -0.46 -30.49
N GLU A 309 -2.77 -1.53 -31.27
CA GLU A 309 -3.61 -2.73 -31.13
C GLU A 309 -3.36 -3.42 -29.78
N ARG A 310 -2.07 -3.62 -29.45
CA ARG A 310 -1.66 -4.20 -28.17
C ARG A 310 -2.06 -3.32 -26.99
N ALA A 311 -1.91 -1.99 -27.11
CA ALA A 311 -2.39 -1.05 -26.10
C ALA A 311 -3.90 -1.21 -25.84
N GLY A 312 -4.71 -1.26 -26.90
CA GLY A 312 -6.16 -1.47 -26.80
C GLY A 312 -6.55 -2.85 -26.24
N GLU A 313 -5.77 -3.89 -26.50
CA GLU A 313 -5.96 -5.20 -25.86
C GLU A 313 -5.77 -5.14 -24.34
N PHE A 314 -4.66 -4.54 -23.89
CA PHE A 314 -4.36 -4.44 -22.47
C PHE A 314 -5.30 -3.52 -21.70
N ILE A 315 -5.72 -2.40 -22.29
CA ILE A 315 -6.79 -1.55 -21.72
C ILE A 315 -8.08 -2.37 -21.50
N ARG A 316 -8.46 -3.22 -22.46
CA ARG A 316 -9.64 -4.10 -22.31
C ARG A 316 -9.44 -5.16 -21.23
N LYS A 317 -8.23 -5.72 -21.09
CA LYS A 317 -7.90 -6.65 -19.99
C LYS A 317 -8.00 -5.95 -18.63
N ALA A 318 -7.40 -4.77 -18.49
CA ALA A 318 -7.49 -3.97 -17.27
C ALA A 318 -8.94 -3.66 -16.88
N ARG A 319 -9.79 -3.23 -17.83
CA ARG A 319 -11.23 -3.03 -17.58
C ARG A 319 -11.96 -4.28 -17.08
N ARG A 320 -11.63 -5.46 -17.60
CA ARG A 320 -12.24 -6.72 -17.11
C ARG A 320 -11.86 -6.99 -15.65
N HIS A 321 -10.58 -6.83 -15.30
CA HIS A 321 -10.15 -6.95 -13.91
C HIS A 321 -10.86 -5.92 -13.02
N LEU A 322 -11.05 -4.68 -13.49
CA LEU A 322 -11.78 -3.66 -12.75
C LEU A 322 -13.25 -4.06 -12.46
N MET A 323 -13.93 -4.68 -13.42
CA MET A 323 -15.29 -5.21 -13.23
C MET A 323 -15.32 -6.33 -12.19
N ASP A 324 -14.35 -7.25 -12.24
CA ASP A 324 -14.24 -8.35 -11.27
C ASP A 324 -13.93 -7.85 -9.87
N ILE A 325 -12.99 -6.92 -9.73
CA ILE A 325 -12.67 -6.22 -8.47
C ILE A 325 -13.93 -5.56 -7.91
N ASN A 326 -14.68 -4.81 -8.73
CA ASN A 326 -15.89 -4.13 -8.26
C ASN A 326 -16.95 -5.13 -7.79
N ARG A 327 -17.13 -6.25 -8.51
CA ARG A 327 -18.07 -7.31 -8.12
C ARG A 327 -17.67 -7.96 -6.79
N LEU A 328 -16.39 -8.26 -6.60
CA LEU A 328 -15.87 -8.81 -5.35
C LEU A 328 -15.97 -7.80 -4.20
N GLY A 329 -15.65 -6.53 -4.46
CA GLY A 329 -15.73 -5.45 -3.49
C GLY A 329 -17.14 -5.23 -2.95
N VAL A 330 -18.16 -5.26 -3.81
CA VAL A 330 -19.57 -5.17 -3.38
C VAL A 330 -19.95 -6.33 -2.45
N ARG A 331 -19.57 -7.57 -2.79
CA ARG A 331 -19.85 -8.75 -1.95
C ARG A 331 -19.12 -8.71 -0.61
N ASN A 332 -17.90 -8.19 -0.61
CA ASN A 332 -17.09 -8.02 0.58
C ASN A 332 -17.68 -6.96 1.50
N GLN A 333 -18.23 -5.88 0.94
CA GLN A 333 -18.93 -4.83 1.70
C GLN A 333 -20.19 -5.35 2.40
N GLU A 334 -20.92 -6.31 1.81
CA GLU A 334 -22.11 -6.93 2.43
C GLU A 334 -21.80 -7.63 3.77
N VAL A 335 -20.53 -7.99 4.01
CA VAL A 335 -20.09 -8.62 5.28
C VAL A 335 -19.09 -7.75 6.06
N GLY A 336 -19.04 -6.45 5.77
CA GLY A 336 -18.23 -5.48 6.54
C GLY A 336 -16.75 -5.40 6.16
N LEU A 337 -16.32 -6.00 5.04
CA LEU A 337 -14.94 -5.89 4.56
C LEU A 337 -14.79 -4.67 3.63
N THR A 338 -14.44 -3.51 4.20
CA THR A 338 -14.38 -2.22 3.48
C THR A 338 -12.96 -1.74 3.14
N ALA A 339 -11.94 -2.28 3.81
CA ALA A 339 -10.55 -1.82 3.75
C ALA A 339 -9.86 -1.83 2.38
N GLN A 340 -10.35 -2.60 1.41
CA GLN A 340 -9.56 -2.95 0.21
C GLN A 340 -10.22 -2.53 -1.11
N ARG A 341 -11.28 -1.72 -1.09
CA ARG A 341 -11.89 -1.30 -2.35
C ARG A 341 -11.03 -0.20 -3.00
N PRO A 342 -10.36 -0.47 -4.15
CA PRO A 342 -9.77 0.62 -4.89
C PRO A 342 -10.87 1.56 -5.38
N ASP A 343 -10.56 2.86 -5.46
CA ASP A 343 -11.48 3.81 -6.06
C ASP A 343 -11.64 3.53 -7.56
N ILE A 344 -12.68 2.76 -7.87
CA ILE A 344 -13.01 2.31 -9.22
C ILE A 344 -13.18 3.52 -10.17
N SER A 345 -13.69 4.65 -9.65
CA SER A 345 -13.90 5.84 -10.47
C SER A 345 -12.58 6.46 -10.92
N THR A 346 -11.61 6.54 -10.00
CA THR A 346 -10.24 6.97 -10.30
C THR A 346 -9.56 6.02 -11.29
N LEU A 347 -9.66 4.70 -11.08
CA LEU A 347 -9.06 3.71 -11.98
C LEU A 347 -9.65 3.74 -13.40
N GLU A 348 -10.97 3.88 -13.54
CA GLU A 348 -11.61 4.02 -14.85
C GLU A 348 -11.23 5.36 -15.52
N PHE A 349 -11.10 6.44 -14.74
CA PHE A 349 -10.62 7.72 -15.25
C PHE A 349 -9.19 7.62 -15.80
N MET A 350 -8.29 6.90 -15.11
CA MET A 350 -6.94 6.62 -15.58
C MET A 350 -6.94 5.86 -16.91
N LEU A 351 -7.72 4.77 -17.01
CA LEU A 351 -7.84 4.01 -18.26
C LEU A 351 -8.41 4.84 -19.41
N ALA A 352 -9.42 5.67 -19.15
CA ALA A 352 -9.95 6.59 -20.15
C ALA A 352 -8.92 7.65 -20.56
N GLY A 353 -8.07 8.10 -19.64
CA GLY A 353 -6.94 8.98 -19.92
C GLY A 353 -5.92 8.33 -20.84
N LEU A 354 -5.54 7.09 -20.56
CA LEU A 354 -4.60 6.31 -21.37
C LEU A 354 -5.15 6.03 -22.77
N ASP A 355 -6.43 5.70 -22.89
CA ASP A 355 -7.10 5.50 -24.18
C ASP A 355 -7.07 6.78 -25.04
N ARG A 356 -7.37 7.94 -24.44
CA ARG A 356 -7.25 9.25 -25.11
C ARG A 356 -5.82 9.59 -25.49
N ARG A 357 -4.84 9.26 -24.63
CA ARG A 357 -3.41 9.45 -24.91
C ARG A 357 -2.99 8.61 -26.12
N SER A 358 -3.34 7.33 -26.13
CA SER A 358 -3.07 6.40 -27.24
C SER A 358 -3.59 6.93 -28.57
N GLU A 359 -4.86 7.37 -28.61
CA GLU A 359 -5.47 7.94 -29.81
C GLU A 359 -4.78 9.23 -30.29
N ARG A 360 -4.39 10.10 -29.36
CA ARG A 360 -3.65 11.33 -29.67
C ARG A 360 -2.26 11.03 -30.22
N GLU A 361 -1.50 10.12 -29.60
CA GLU A 361 -0.17 9.75 -30.08
C GLU A 361 -0.23 9.08 -31.45
N ARG A 362 -1.22 8.21 -31.68
CA ARG A 362 -1.46 7.60 -33.00
C ARG A 362 -1.59 8.67 -34.09
N ARG A 363 -2.49 9.65 -33.89
CA ARG A 363 -2.69 10.75 -34.83
C ARG A 363 -1.42 11.57 -35.05
N LEU A 364 -0.70 11.92 -33.98
CA LEU A 364 0.54 12.67 -34.10
C LEU A 364 1.63 11.91 -34.88
N ARG A 365 1.72 10.58 -34.76
CA ARG A 365 2.67 9.78 -35.56
C ARG A 365 2.25 9.70 -37.03
N GLU A 366 0.95 9.61 -37.32
CA GLU A 366 0.41 9.68 -38.68
C GLU A 366 0.70 11.05 -39.32
N ASP A 367 0.38 12.14 -38.62
CA ASP A 367 0.67 13.50 -39.08
C ASP A 367 2.17 13.71 -39.34
N ASN A 368 3.04 13.23 -38.44
CA ASN A 368 4.49 13.29 -38.64
C ASN A 368 4.96 12.51 -39.88
N LYS A 369 4.36 11.34 -40.14
CA LYS A 369 4.66 10.55 -41.33
C LYS A 369 4.26 11.31 -42.60
N ASP A 370 3.08 11.93 -42.60
CA ASP A 370 2.57 12.70 -43.73
C ASP A 370 3.36 13.98 -43.98
N LEU A 371 3.78 14.67 -42.92
CA LEU A 371 4.68 15.83 -42.98
C LEU A 371 6.05 15.44 -43.55
N ARG A 372 6.64 14.32 -43.10
CA ARG A 372 7.91 13.82 -43.65
C ARG A 372 7.78 13.46 -45.13
N ALA A 373 6.68 12.82 -45.53
CA ALA A 373 6.41 12.52 -46.94
C ALA A 373 6.25 13.80 -47.78
N SER A 374 5.58 14.81 -47.23
CA SER A 374 5.40 16.11 -47.89
C SER A 374 6.72 16.87 -48.03
N LEU A 375 7.55 16.88 -46.99
CA LEU A 375 8.88 17.45 -47.02
C LEU A 375 9.76 16.77 -48.07
N HIS A 376 9.72 15.44 -48.14
CA HIS A 376 10.47 14.68 -49.15
C HIS A 376 10.03 15.03 -50.58
N ARG A 377 8.71 15.15 -50.84
CA ARG A 377 8.18 15.62 -52.13
C ARG A 377 8.64 17.04 -52.47
N ALA A 378 8.65 17.94 -51.49
CA ALA A 378 9.15 19.31 -51.67
C ALA A 378 10.65 19.34 -52.00
N GLN A 379 11.45 18.50 -51.35
CA GLN A 379 12.88 18.37 -51.65
C GLN A 379 13.12 17.86 -53.08
N LEU A 380 12.38 16.84 -53.53
CA LEU A 380 12.50 16.31 -54.89
C LEU A 380 12.08 17.33 -55.97
N SER A 381 11.03 18.13 -55.71
CA SER A 381 10.61 19.18 -56.64
C SER A 381 11.62 20.33 -56.74
N ASN A 382 12.25 20.74 -55.63
CA ASN A 382 13.29 21.78 -55.65
C ASN A 382 14.56 21.34 -56.41
N ILE A 383 14.92 20.05 -56.39
CA ILE A 383 16.05 19.52 -57.18
C ILE A 383 15.78 19.61 -58.69
N ASN A 384 14.53 19.45 -59.12
CA ASN A 384 14.15 19.56 -60.54
C ASN A 384 14.17 21.01 -61.05
N VAL A 385 14.02 22.01 -60.17
CA VAL A 385 14.13 23.43 -60.55
C VAL A 385 15.59 23.83 -60.78
N TYR A 386 16.54 23.31 -59.99
CA TYR A 386 17.96 23.61 -60.18
C TYR A 386 18.57 22.93 -61.42
N ASN A 387 18.18 21.68 -61.73
CA ASN A 387 18.69 21.00 -62.93
C ASN A 387 18.08 21.50 -64.25
N SER A 388 16.91 22.17 -64.21
CA SER A 388 16.31 22.76 -65.41
C SER A 388 16.80 24.20 -65.70
N ALA A 389 17.49 24.83 -64.75
CA ALA A 389 18.13 26.13 -64.95
C ALA A 389 19.44 26.04 -65.77
N GLU A 390 20.22 24.95 -65.64
CA GLU A 390 21.43 24.74 -66.46
C GLU A 390 21.12 24.27 -67.91
N ALA A 391 19.93 23.70 -68.15
CA ALA A 391 19.49 23.29 -69.49
C ALA A 391 18.93 24.44 -70.36
N ARG A 392 18.88 25.68 -69.84
CA ARG A 392 18.45 26.88 -70.58
C ARG A 392 19.56 27.92 -70.70
N GLN A 393 20.74 27.51 -71.17
CA GLN A 393 21.65 28.44 -71.86
C GLN A 393 21.06 28.77 -73.23
N GLY A 394 20.16 29.77 -73.27
CA GLY A 394 19.56 30.24 -74.51
C GLY A 394 18.30 31.08 -74.33
N ALA A 395 18.21 31.91 -73.30
CA ALA A 395 17.14 32.91 -73.22
C ALA A 395 17.63 34.17 -72.49
N THR A 396 17.57 35.27 -73.24
CA THR A 396 17.97 36.62 -72.87
C THR A 396 17.20 37.11 -71.64
N THR A 397 17.95 37.63 -70.68
CA THR A 397 17.53 38.23 -69.41
C THR A 397 16.67 39.47 -69.63
N MET A 398 15.49 39.55 -69.00
CA MET A 398 14.86 40.83 -68.64
C MET A 398 14.09 40.68 -67.32
N GLY A 399 14.68 41.28 -66.28
CA GLY A 399 14.12 41.74 -65.00
C GLY A 399 12.93 41.00 -64.39
N ASP A 400 13.22 40.06 -63.49
CA ASP A 400 12.27 39.65 -62.43
C ASP A 400 12.94 39.75 -61.06
N SER A 401 12.28 40.45 -60.14
CA SER A 401 12.69 40.60 -58.75
C SER A 401 12.34 39.35 -57.94
N PHE A 402 13.33 38.74 -57.28
CA PHE A 402 13.09 37.63 -56.35
C PHE A 402 12.91 38.15 -54.93
N GLN A 403 11.72 37.94 -54.34
CA GLN A 403 11.49 38.09 -52.90
C GLN A 403 11.78 36.77 -52.19
N PHE A 404 12.78 36.76 -51.32
CA PHE A 404 13.06 35.65 -50.41
C PHE A 404 12.44 35.94 -49.03
N ASN A 405 11.47 35.13 -48.62
CA ASN A 405 10.93 35.09 -47.24
C ASN A 405 11.63 33.99 -46.42
N ALA A 406 12.95 34.06 -46.29
CA ALA A 406 13.72 33.24 -45.36
C ALA A 406 14.73 34.12 -44.61
N PRO A 407 14.96 33.91 -43.31
CA PRO A 407 15.97 34.65 -42.56
C PRO A 407 17.37 34.29 -43.09
N VAL A 408 17.94 35.17 -43.94
CA VAL A 408 19.30 35.01 -44.46
C VAL A 408 20.29 35.54 -43.42
N GLN A 409 20.95 34.64 -42.69
CA GLN A 409 22.01 34.98 -41.73
C GLN A 409 23.39 35.25 -42.36
N ASN A 410 23.49 35.37 -43.69
CA ASN A 410 24.78 35.55 -44.35
C ASN A 410 24.71 36.55 -45.50
N THR A 411 24.72 37.85 -45.17
CA THR A 411 24.89 38.96 -46.13
C THR A 411 26.32 39.53 -46.10
N GLY A 412 27.31 38.71 -45.75
CA GLY A 412 28.70 39.03 -45.99
C GLY A 412 29.09 38.58 -47.40
N ASN A 413 29.32 39.54 -48.30
CA ASN A 413 29.95 39.35 -49.63
C ASN A 413 28.98 39.14 -50.82
N MET A 414 28.19 40.16 -51.15
CA MET A 414 27.79 40.42 -52.55
C MET A 414 28.07 41.89 -52.89
N GLY A 415 29.13 42.11 -53.67
CA GLY A 415 29.50 43.41 -54.22
C GLY A 415 28.61 43.77 -55.42
N GLY A 416 27.79 44.80 -55.25
CA GLY A 416 26.98 45.38 -56.32
C GLY A 416 26.22 46.59 -55.78
N SER A 417 26.63 47.79 -56.20
CA SER A 417 25.96 49.03 -55.84
C SER A 417 24.56 49.08 -56.45
N ASN A 418 23.52 48.82 -55.64
CA ASN A 418 22.12 49.31 -55.75
C ASN A 418 21.02 48.35 -55.21
N ASN A 419 21.33 47.38 -54.35
CA ASN A 419 20.28 46.57 -53.71
C ASN A 419 19.96 47.09 -52.29
N GLN A 420 18.81 47.74 -52.15
CA GLN A 420 18.27 48.19 -50.86
C GLN A 420 17.52 47.01 -50.20
N ALA A 421 18.11 46.40 -49.18
CA ALA A 421 17.47 45.35 -48.39
C ALA A 421 16.74 46.00 -47.19
N THR A 422 15.42 46.02 -47.22
CA THR A 422 14.59 46.47 -46.09
C THR A 422 14.30 45.28 -45.18
N THR A 423 14.95 45.22 -44.02
CA THR A 423 14.65 44.24 -42.97
C THR A 423 13.54 44.79 -42.09
N HIS A 424 12.36 44.19 -42.10
CA HIS A 424 11.34 44.45 -41.09
C HIS A 424 11.69 43.69 -39.81
N GLN A 425 12.29 44.36 -38.84
CA GLN A 425 12.28 43.89 -37.46
C GLN A 425 10.84 44.01 -36.94
N ALA A 426 10.13 42.87 -36.93
CA ALA A 426 8.86 42.76 -36.23
C ALA A 426 9.12 42.93 -34.73
N ALA A 427 8.54 43.97 -34.14
CA ALA A 427 8.53 44.20 -32.70
C ALA A 427 7.87 43.01 -31.97
N GLN A 428 8.65 42.30 -31.17
CA GLN A 428 8.19 41.26 -30.23
C GLN A 428 7.65 41.89 -28.94
N ASP A 429 6.55 42.67 -29.00
CA ASP A 429 5.97 43.31 -27.80
C ASP A 429 4.51 42.93 -27.52
N ALA A 430 3.99 41.86 -28.13
CA ALA A 430 2.60 41.40 -27.90
C ALA A 430 2.46 40.01 -27.24
N GLY A 431 3.56 39.28 -27.04
CA GLY A 431 3.53 37.88 -26.55
C GLY A 431 3.43 37.71 -25.02
N GLY A 432 4.04 38.61 -24.24
CA GLY A 432 4.20 38.40 -22.79
C GLY A 432 2.88 38.42 -22.00
N SER A 433 1.87 39.17 -22.44
CA SER A 433 0.61 39.31 -21.68
C SER A 433 -0.28 38.05 -21.70
N ALA A 434 -0.12 37.17 -22.70
CA ALA A 434 -0.88 35.93 -22.80
C ALA A 434 -0.25 34.82 -21.94
N GLU A 435 1.08 34.75 -21.93
CA GLU A 435 1.83 33.79 -21.11
C GLU A 435 1.69 34.10 -19.62
N LEU A 436 1.73 35.39 -19.22
CA LEU A 436 1.52 35.79 -17.83
C LEU A 436 0.10 35.48 -17.34
N ARG A 437 -0.93 35.62 -18.19
CA ARG A 437 -2.30 35.22 -17.84
C ARG A 437 -2.41 33.71 -17.64
N ARG A 438 -1.79 32.91 -18.52
CA ARG A 438 -1.75 31.46 -18.37
C ARG A 438 -1.00 31.02 -17.12
N LEU A 439 0.12 31.69 -16.79
CA LEU A 439 0.86 31.47 -15.56
C LEU A 439 0.00 31.80 -14.32
N ALA A 440 -0.79 32.87 -14.37
CA ALA A 440 -1.71 33.20 -13.28
C ALA A 440 -2.73 32.08 -13.01
N ASP A 441 -3.35 31.52 -14.06
CA ASP A 441 -4.31 30.42 -13.91
C ASP A 441 -3.67 29.16 -13.30
N GLN A 442 -2.42 28.90 -13.68
CA GLN A 442 -1.62 27.79 -13.15
C GLN A 442 -1.21 28.00 -11.69
N LEU A 443 -0.80 29.22 -11.32
CA LEU A 443 -0.49 29.58 -9.93
C LEU A 443 -1.75 29.52 -9.05
N ALA A 444 -2.92 29.87 -9.59
CA ALA A 444 -4.20 29.72 -8.89
C ALA A 444 -4.53 28.24 -8.60
N GLN A 445 -4.31 27.34 -9.57
CA GLN A 445 -4.47 25.89 -9.38
C GLN A 445 -3.50 25.35 -8.34
N LEU A 446 -2.22 25.75 -8.41
CA LEU A 446 -1.21 25.37 -7.44
C LEU A 446 -1.58 25.83 -6.03
N ARG A 447 -1.99 27.09 -5.86
CA ARG A 447 -2.43 27.65 -4.58
C ARG A 447 -3.60 26.87 -3.98
N ALA A 448 -4.62 26.56 -4.79
CA ALA A 448 -5.79 25.81 -4.33
C ALA A 448 -5.42 24.44 -3.76
N VAL A 449 -4.41 23.77 -4.33
CA VAL A 449 -3.91 22.49 -3.79
C VAL A 449 -3.09 22.71 -2.51
N LEU A 450 -2.21 23.71 -2.48
CA LEU A 450 -1.40 24.00 -1.29
C LEU A 450 -2.23 24.39 -0.06
N GLU A 451 -3.37 25.07 -0.26
CA GLU A 451 -4.29 25.48 0.81
C GLU A 451 -4.97 24.29 1.53
N THR A 452 -4.96 23.09 0.95
CA THR A 452 -5.60 21.90 1.54
C THR A 452 -4.81 21.22 2.66
N GLY A 453 -3.56 21.62 2.90
CA GLY A 453 -2.71 20.92 3.87
C GLY A 453 -1.54 21.68 4.52
N PRO A 454 -1.56 23.01 4.72
CA PRO A 454 -0.45 23.67 5.40
C PRO A 454 -0.40 23.27 6.88
N ARG A 455 0.76 22.83 7.35
CA ARG A 455 1.00 22.36 8.72
C ARG A 455 2.00 23.22 9.47
N THR A 456 2.76 24.05 8.78
CA THR A 456 3.81 24.88 9.39
C THR A 456 3.73 26.36 8.96
N PRO A 457 4.25 27.31 9.77
CA PRO A 457 4.32 28.72 9.39
C PRO A 457 5.07 28.98 8.09
N VAL A 458 6.11 28.18 7.79
CA VAL A 458 6.91 28.29 6.56
C VAL A 458 6.10 27.90 5.31
N GLU A 459 5.25 26.88 5.42
CA GLU A 459 4.34 26.48 4.34
C GLU A 459 3.26 27.55 4.11
N GLN A 460 2.76 28.19 5.17
CA GLN A 460 1.81 29.29 5.06
C GLN A 460 2.43 30.52 4.38
N GLU A 461 3.67 30.87 4.71
CA GLU A 461 4.41 31.93 4.03
C GLU A 461 4.63 31.60 2.55
N SER A 462 4.95 30.33 2.24
CA SER A 462 5.12 29.87 0.86
C SER A 462 3.82 29.98 0.05
N ILE A 463 2.66 29.67 0.65
CA ILE A 463 1.33 29.84 0.02
C ILE A 463 1.07 31.32 -0.28
N GLU A 464 1.40 32.20 0.67
CA GLU A 464 1.26 33.64 0.50
C GLU A 464 2.13 34.14 -0.66
N GLN A 465 3.36 33.63 -0.81
CA GLN A 465 4.21 33.96 -1.96
C GLN A 465 3.59 33.48 -3.29
N VAL A 466 2.98 32.29 -3.36
CA VAL A 466 2.24 31.85 -4.57
C VAL A 466 1.08 32.79 -4.87
N ARG A 467 0.32 33.20 -3.85
CA ARG A 467 -0.83 34.11 -4.00
C ARG A 467 -0.39 35.48 -4.55
N GLN A 468 0.74 36.00 -4.08
CA GLN A 468 1.27 37.27 -4.56
C GLN A 468 1.85 37.16 -5.98
N ALA A 469 2.52 36.05 -6.31
CA ALA A 469 2.97 35.75 -7.67
C ALA A 469 1.77 35.64 -8.64
N GLU A 470 0.68 34.99 -8.22
CA GLU A 470 -0.56 34.91 -8.99
C GLU A 470 -1.12 36.31 -9.29
N ALA A 471 -1.21 37.18 -8.28
CA ALA A 471 -1.72 38.55 -8.44
C ALA A 471 -0.85 39.38 -9.38
N ALA A 472 0.48 39.28 -9.26
CA ALA A 472 1.43 39.96 -10.13
C ALA A 472 1.33 39.47 -11.59
N ALA A 473 1.14 38.16 -11.80
CA ALA A 473 0.97 37.58 -13.13
C ALA A 473 -0.32 38.08 -13.81
N ARG A 474 -1.41 38.22 -13.05
CA ARG A 474 -2.66 38.83 -13.54
C ARG A 474 -2.49 40.31 -13.89
N ALA A 475 -1.63 41.03 -13.17
CA ALA A 475 -1.30 42.43 -13.43
C ALA A 475 -0.34 42.62 -14.61
N GLY A 476 0.25 41.54 -15.15
CA GLY A 476 1.26 41.61 -16.20
C GLY A 476 2.64 42.07 -15.71
N ASP A 477 2.90 42.01 -14.40
CA ASP A 477 4.16 42.44 -13.79
C ASP A 477 5.12 41.27 -13.63
N GLU A 478 5.86 40.95 -14.69
CA GLU A 478 6.78 39.82 -14.75
C GLU A 478 7.88 39.87 -13.67
N ASN A 479 8.38 41.06 -13.34
CA ASN A 479 9.45 41.22 -12.36
C ASN A 479 8.97 40.88 -10.96
N THR A 480 7.76 41.35 -10.60
CA THR A 480 7.14 41.04 -9.32
C THR A 480 6.75 39.56 -9.22
N VAL A 481 6.30 38.94 -10.31
CA VAL A 481 6.11 37.47 -10.39
C VAL A 481 7.39 36.74 -10.03
N ARG A 482 8.52 37.06 -10.69
CA ARG A 482 9.80 36.39 -10.44
C ARG A 482 10.27 36.58 -8.99
N SER A 483 10.09 37.78 -8.43
CA SER A 483 10.44 38.06 -7.04
C SER A 483 9.67 37.21 -6.04
N HIS A 484 8.36 37.05 -6.23
CA HIS A 484 7.54 36.21 -5.36
C HIS A 484 7.82 34.72 -5.55
N LEU A 485 8.04 34.28 -6.79
CA LEU A 485 8.40 32.88 -7.09
C LEU A 485 9.73 32.45 -6.45
N ALA A 486 10.69 33.36 -6.32
CA ALA A 486 11.93 33.09 -5.60
C ALA A 486 11.73 32.81 -4.10
N GLY A 487 10.63 33.29 -3.51
CA GLY A 487 10.30 33.12 -2.09
C GLY A 487 9.53 31.85 -1.73
N VAL A 488 9.09 31.04 -2.70
CA VAL A 488 8.10 29.96 -2.50
C VAL A 488 8.70 28.66 -1.93
N GLY A 489 10.03 28.58 -1.81
CA GLY A 489 10.74 27.46 -1.18
C GLY A 489 10.67 26.12 -1.96
N ARG A 490 11.45 25.11 -1.52
CA ARG A 490 11.51 23.78 -2.18
C ARG A 490 10.21 22.98 -2.05
N TRP A 491 9.45 23.22 -0.99
CA TRP A 491 8.21 22.47 -0.72
C TRP A 491 7.19 22.67 -1.84
N VAL A 492 6.92 23.93 -2.22
CA VAL A 492 5.96 24.23 -3.29
C VAL A 492 6.43 23.72 -4.64
N LEU A 493 7.73 23.75 -4.93
CA LEU A 493 8.28 23.15 -6.14
C LEU A 493 7.94 21.65 -6.23
N GLY A 494 8.15 20.90 -5.14
CA GLY A 494 7.82 19.46 -5.10
C GLY A 494 6.31 19.19 -5.23
N VAL A 495 5.45 20.12 -4.82
CA VAL A 495 4.00 20.02 -5.06
C VAL A 495 3.68 20.33 -6.53
N ALA A 496 4.25 21.39 -7.10
CA ALA A 496 4.04 21.79 -8.50
C ALA A 496 4.49 20.70 -9.50
N GLU A 497 5.62 20.04 -9.23
CA GLU A 497 6.13 18.93 -10.03
C GLU A 497 5.20 17.71 -10.03
N ARG A 498 4.60 17.38 -8.88
CA ARG A 498 3.64 16.27 -8.76
C ARG A 498 2.32 16.53 -9.49
N ILE A 499 1.88 17.78 -9.55
CA ILE A 499 0.61 18.16 -10.20
C ILE A 499 0.81 18.36 -11.72
N GLY A 500 2.05 18.51 -12.19
CA GLY A 500 2.35 18.66 -13.62
C GLY A 500 2.06 20.06 -14.16
N VAL A 501 2.19 21.11 -13.35
CA VAL A 501 1.94 22.49 -13.78
C VAL A 501 3.17 23.07 -14.49
N GLU A 502 3.42 22.64 -15.73
CA GLU A 502 4.69 22.85 -16.46
C GLU A 502 5.24 24.29 -16.42
N LEU A 503 4.41 25.29 -16.74
CA LEU A 503 4.88 26.68 -16.83
C LEU A 503 5.09 27.33 -15.44
N ALA A 504 4.30 26.97 -14.42
CA ALA A 504 4.61 27.34 -13.03
C ALA A 504 5.90 26.67 -12.53
N THR A 505 6.12 25.40 -12.86
CA THR A 505 7.35 24.66 -12.51
C THR A 505 8.58 25.27 -13.18
N THR A 506 8.51 25.61 -14.48
CA THR A 506 9.59 26.30 -15.19
C THR A 506 9.89 27.67 -14.58
N ALA A 507 8.85 28.44 -14.26
CA ALA A 507 9.02 29.76 -13.64
C ALA A 507 9.63 29.66 -12.23
N LEU A 508 9.19 28.68 -11.43
CA LEU A 508 9.75 28.39 -10.11
C LEU A 508 11.24 28.02 -10.21
N ARG A 509 11.62 27.09 -11.09
CA ARG A 509 13.02 26.69 -11.31
C ARG A 509 13.91 27.86 -11.71
N ALA A 510 13.46 28.67 -12.66
CA ALA A 510 14.17 29.87 -13.09
C ALA A 510 14.37 30.88 -11.95
N SER A 511 13.39 31.03 -11.06
CA SER A 511 13.45 31.98 -9.94
C SER A 511 14.33 31.53 -8.78
N ILE A 512 14.45 30.22 -8.53
CA ILE A 512 15.30 29.66 -7.47
C ILE A 512 16.74 29.38 -7.93
N GLY A 513 17.03 29.58 -9.22
CA GLY A 513 18.35 29.31 -9.82
C GLY A 513 18.68 27.82 -9.93
N ALA A 514 17.69 26.97 -10.19
CA ALA A 514 17.82 25.51 -10.32
C ALA A 514 17.71 25.01 -11.76
#